data_AF-A0AAU2DC32-F1
#
_entry.id   AF-A0AAU2DC32-F1
#
_cell.length_a   1.000
_cell.length_b   1.000
_cell.length_c   1.000
_cell.angle_alpha   90.00
_cell.angle_beta   90.00
_cell.angle_gamma   90.00
#
_symmetry.space_group_name_H-M   'P 1'
#
loop_
_entity.id
_entity.type
_entity.pdbx_description
1 polymer ?
#
loop_
_entity_poly.entity_id
_entity_poly.type
_entity_poly.pdbx_seq_one_letter_code
_entity_poly.pdbx_strand_id
1 'polypeptide(L)'
;MIYLALDDEQEAVTEMTRSLGLDVLYPASKETEAAGAVPPAVWKTIVETGLTAPVSEEFGGGGVPGVVTQMAAVESLAYGDAGITLAALWGGAPSLLISEHGTPAQLSALLASAGDLDVSARQINCH
;
A
#
# COMPACT_ATOMS: atom_id res chain seq x y z
N MET A 1 21.02 -24.16 -7.29
CA MET A 1 21.44 -23.04 -6.43
C MET A 1 20.50 -21.90 -6.73
N ILE A 2 19.62 -21.56 -5.80
CA ILE A 2 18.67 -20.44 -5.95
C ILE A 2 19.41 -19.19 -5.47
N TYR A 3 19.46 -18.16 -6.31
CA TYR A 3 20.04 -16.87 -5.97
C TYR A 3 18.92 -15.98 -5.39
N LEU A 4 19.10 -15.53 -4.15
CA LEU A 4 18.10 -14.77 -3.38
C LEU A 4 18.54 -13.33 -3.11
N ALA A 5 19.61 -12.86 -3.75
CA ALA A 5 20.02 -11.47 -3.59
C ALA A 5 19.11 -10.56 -4.43
N LEU A 6 18.79 -9.41 -3.87
CA LEU A 6 18.06 -8.35 -4.54
C LEU A 6 19.00 -7.66 -5.54
N ASP A 7 18.43 -7.09 -6.61
CA ASP A 7 19.14 -6.14 -7.45
C ASP A 7 19.18 -4.74 -6.81
N ASP A 8 20.02 -3.86 -7.34
CA ASP A 8 20.22 -2.51 -6.79
C ASP A 8 18.91 -1.70 -6.68
N GLU A 9 17.96 -1.91 -7.59
CA GLU A 9 16.66 -1.22 -7.58
C GLU A 9 15.79 -1.74 -6.43
N GLN A 10 15.70 -3.06 -6.28
CA GLN A 10 15.00 -3.72 -5.18
C GLN A 10 15.62 -3.35 -3.82
N GLU A 11 16.95 -3.29 -3.71
CA GLU A 11 17.65 -2.85 -2.50
C GLU A 11 17.31 -1.40 -2.15
N ALA A 12 17.32 -0.49 -3.14
CA ALA A 12 16.97 0.91 -2.91
C ALA A 12 15.51 1.08 -2.43
N VAL A 13 14.57 0.34 -3.02
CA VAL A 13 13.17 0.34 -2.59
C VAL A 13 13.02 -0.21 -1.17
N THR A 14 13.72 -1.30 -0.85
CA THR A 14 13.73 -1.93 0.49
C THR A 14 14.26 -0.96 1.55
N GLU A 15 15.35 -0.25 1.25
CA GLU A 15 15.93 0.72 2.18
C GLU A 15 15.02 1.93 2.44
N MET A 16 14.42 2.47 1.38
CA MET A 16 13.47 3.58 1.47
C MET A 16 12.25 3.19 2.32
N THR A 17 11.68 2.01 2.06
CA THR A 17 10.50 1.52 2.77
C THR A 17 10.80 1.14 4.21
N ARG A 18 11.99 0.61 4.50
CA ARG A 18 12.46 0.37 5.87
C ARG A 18 12.57 1.67 6.66
N SER A 19 13.10 2.72 6.03
CA SER A 19 13.17 4.05 6.64
C SER A 19 11.77 4.60 6.93
N LEU A 20 10.84 4.48 5.96
CA LEU A 20 9.45 4.88 6.17
C LEU A 20 8.77 4.10 7.30
N GLY A 21 9.01 2.78 7.37
CA GLY A 21 8.51 1.94 8.45
C GLY A 21 8.94 2.44 9.83
N LEU A 22 10.24 2.75 9.99
CA LEU A 22 10.80 3.18 11.27
C LEU A 22 10.46 4.63 11.63
N ASP A 23 10.43 5.52 10.65
CA ASP A 23 10.29 6.96 10.89
C ASP A 23 8.84 7.44 10.88
N VAL A 24 7.92 6.68 10.26
CA VAL A 24 6.52 7.09 10.09
C VAL A 24 5.55 6.07 10.70
N LEU A 25 5.65 4.78 10.35
CA LEU A 25 4.69 3.78 10.82
C LEU A 25 4.89 3.47 12.30
N TYR A 26 6.12 3.15 12.71
CA TYR A 26 6.42 2.78 14.08
C TYR A 26 6.00 3.86 15.10
N PRO A 27 6.28 5.16 14.90
CA PRO A 27 5.81 6.21 15.80
C PRO A 27 4.28 6.34 15.85
N ALA A 28 3.58 6.04 14.75
CA ALA A 28 2.12 6.14 14.64
C ALA A 28 1.37 4.88 15.14
N SER A 29 2.07 3.77 15.37
CA SER A 29 1.49 2.48 15.79
C SER A 29 0.53 2.62 16.98
N LYS A 30 0.98 3.21 18.08
CA LYS A 30 0.18 3.35 19.30
C LYS A 30 -1.07 4.20 19.12
N GLU A 31 -0.98 5.28 18.34
CA GLU A 31 -2.13 6.12 18.02
C GLU A 31 -3.13 5.35 17.15
N THR A 32 -2.62 4.64 16.15
CA THR A 32 -3.42 3.81 15.24
C THR A 32 -4.18 2.73 16.00
N GLU A 33 -3.51 1.98 16.86
CA GLU A 33 -4.11 0.94 17.69
C GLU A 33 -5.18 1.50 18.63
N ALA A 34 -4.90 2.64 19.28
CA ALA A 34 -5.85 3.27 20.19
C ALA A 34 -7.08 3.83 19.48
N ALA A 35 -6.91 4.36 18.26
CA ALA A 35 -8.00 4.94 17.47
C ALA A 35 -8.76 3.91 16.64
N GLY A 36 -8.16 2.73 16.39
CA GLY A 36 -8.67 1.76 15.40
C GLY A 36 -8.59 2.26 13.96
N ALA A 37 -7.76 3.29 13.71
CA ALA A 37 -7.74 4.05 12.46
C ALA A 37 -6.35 4.65 12.23
N VAL A 38 -5.84 4.55 11.00
CA VAL A 38 -4.51 5.10 10.65
C VAL A 38 -4.59 6.63 10.56
N PRO A 39 -3.68 7.40 11.17
CA PRO A 39 -3.69 8.85 11.04
C PRO A 39 -3.66 9.29 9.56
N PRO A 40 -4.49 10.25 9.12
CA PRO A 40 -4.59 10.61 7.69
C PRO A 40 -3.27 11.03 7.04
N ALA A 41 -2.39 11.68 7.80
CA ALA A 41 -1.06 12.07 7.32
C ALA A 41 -0.19 10.84 7.02
N VAL A 42 -0.18 9.86 7.92
CA VAL A 42 0.55 8.58 7.76
C VAL A 42 -0.01 7.81 6.57
N TRP A 43 -1.34 7.73 6.47
CA TRP A 43 -2.02 7.07 5.37
C TRP A 43 -1.64 7.68 4.01
N LYS A 44 -1.69 9.01 3.90
CA LYS A 44 -1.30 9.73 2.70
C LYS A 44 0.15 9.42 2.30
N THR A 45 1.08 9.51 3.25
CA THR A 45 2.49 9.22 2.99
C THR A 45 2.71 7.81 2.45
N ILE A 46 2.01 6.81 3.00
CA ILE A 46 2.17 5.41 2.58
C ILE A 46 1.56 5.17 1.20
N VAL A 47 0.36 5.71 0.93
CA VAL A 47 -0.31 5.54 -0.38
C VAL A 47 0.46 6.25 -1.50
N GLU A 48 1.03 7.42 -1.24
CA GLU A 48 1.83 8.18 -2.21
C GLU A 48 3.11 7.45 -2.65
N THR A 49 3.57 6.43 -1.92
CA THR A 49 4.68 5.59 -2.38
C THR A 49 4.34 4.74 -3.61
N GLY A 50 3.06 4.44 -3.83
CA GLY A 50 2.59 3.50 -4.87
C GLY A 50 2.93 2.02 -4.61
N LEU A 51 3.64 1.69 -3.53
CA LEU A 51 4.14 0.33 -3.27
C LEU A 51 3.13 -0.55 -2.50
N THR A 52 2.20 0.08 -1.78
CA THR A 52 1.17 -0.62 -0.99
C THR A 52 -0.15 -0.72 -1.72
N ALA A 53 -0.46 0.19 -2.66
CA ALA A 53 -1.67 0.11 -3.46
C ALA A 53 -1.30 0.00 -4.96
N PRO A 54 -0.91 -1.19 -5.46
CA PRO A 54 -0.56 -1.39 -6.86
C PRO A 54 -1.83 -1.25 -7.72
N VAL A 55 -2.06 -0.06 -8.24
CA VAL A 55 -3.16 0.21 -9.17
C VAL A 55 -2.54 0.36 -10.55
N SER A 56 -3.10 -0.34 -11.54
CA SER A 56 -2.65 -0.25 -12.93
C SER A 56 -2.76 1.21 -13.44
N GLU A 57 -1.80 1.62 -14.27
CA GLU A 57 -1.78 2.96 -14.86
C GLU A 57 -3.03 3.25 -15.70
N GLU A 58 -3.59 2.21 -16.33
CA GLU A 58 -4.83 2.30 -17.11
C GLU A 58 -6.04 2.74 -16.26
N PHE A 59 -5.91 2.63 -14.93
CA PHE A 59 -6.91 3.06 -13.96
C PHE A 59 -6.49 4.27 -13.12
N GLY A 60 -5.45 4.99 -13.56
CA GLY A 60 -4.94 6.19 -12.88
C GLY A 60 -4.04 5.90 -11.69
N GLY A 61 -3.55 4.67 -11.56
CA GLY A 61 -2.57 4.27 -10.54
C GLY A 61 -1.12 4.51 -10.95
N GLY A 62 -0.19 4.23 -10.05
CA GLY A 62 1.26 4.35 -10.25
C GLY A 62 1.93 3.16 -10.94
N GLY A 63 1.14 2.19 -11.41
CA GLY A 63 1.64 0.93 -11.97
C GLY A 63 1.74 -0.19 -10.93
N VAL A 64 1.91 -1.43 -11.41
CA VAL A 64 2.08 -2.62 -10.57
C VAL A 64 3.57 -2.97 -10.52
N PRO A 65 4.25 -2.83 -9.37
CA PRO A 65 5.65 -3.21 -9.25
C PRO A 65 5.85 -4.71 -9.50
N GLY A 66 7.07 -5.11 -9.84
CA GLY A 66 7.44 -6.53 -9.85
C GLY A 66 7.20 -7.17 -8.48
N VAL A 67 6.74 -8.42 -8.46
CA VAL A 67 6.33 -9.12 -7.23
C VAL A 67 7.44 -9.11 -6.16
N VAL A 68 8.69 -9.32 -6.55
CA VAL A 68 9.83 -9.30 -5.61
C VAL A 68 10.01 -7.92 -4.99
N THR A 69 10.02 -6.86 -5.81
CA THR A 69 10.11 -5.47 -5.35
C THR A 69 8.97 -5.12 -4.40
N GLN A 70 7.74 -5.50 -4.76
CA GLN A 70 6.57 -5.22 -3.93
C GLN A 70 6.63 -5.95 -2.58
N MET A 71 7.01 -7.23 -2.57
CA MET A 71 7.06 -8.00 -1.33
C MET A 71 8.19 -7.55 -0.41
N ALA A 72 9.36 -7.20 -0.96
CA ALA A 72 10.46 -6.62 -0.19
C ALA A 72 10.08 -5.26 0.43
N ALA A 73 9.36 -4.42 -0.32
CA ALA A 73 8.79 -3.17 0.17
C ALA A 73 7.78 -3.39 1.31
N VAL A 74 6.83 -4.30 1.12
CA VAL A 74 5.80 -4.64 2.12
C VAL A 74 6.43 -5.19 3.40
N GLU A 75 7.41 -6.09 3.30
CA GLU A 75 8.14 -6.63 4.45
C GLU A 75 8.84 -5.52 5.23
N SER A 76 9.52 -4.61 4.51
CA SER A 76 10.26 -3.50 5.11
C SER A 76 9.36 -2.48 5.80
N LEU A 77 8.17 -2.19 5.25
CA LEU A 77 7.15 -1.36 5.91
C LEU A 77 6.58 -2.04 7.14
N ALA A 78 6.26 -3.33 7.03
CA ALA A 78 5.68 -4.12 8.13
C ALA A 78 6.64 -4.25 9.33
N TYR A 79 7.95 -4.08 9.11
CA TYR A 79 8.94 -3.98 10.19
C TYR A 79 8.65 -2.79 11.13
N GLY A 80 8.08 -1.71 10.61
CA GLY A 80 7.62 -0.57 11.41
C GLY A 80 6.28 -0.82 12.08
N ASP A 81 5.27 -1.19 11.27
CA ASP A 81 3.96 -1.60 11.75
C ASP A 81 3.23 -2.48 10.71
N ALA A 82 2.93 -3.73 11.08
CA ALA A 82 2.27 -4.68 10.19
C ALA A 82 0.78 -4.37 9.95
N GLY A 83 0.09 -3.77 10.94
CA GLY A 83 -1.33 -3.45 10.85
C GLY A 83 -1.60 -2.32 9.86
N ILE A 84 -0.84 -1.22 9.98
CA ILE A 84 -0.87 -0.09 9.05
C ILE A 84 -0.51 -0.55 7.64
N THR A 85 0.55 -1.37 7.51
CA THR A 85 1.00 -1.89 6.21
C THR A 85 -0.08 -2.75 5.55
N LEU A 86 -0.68 -3.67 6.30
CA LEU A 86 -1.74 -4.53 5.78
C LEU A 86 -2.99 -3.75 5.41
N ALA A 87 -3.36 -2.73 6.18
CA ALA A 87 -4.49 -1.86 5.87
C ALA A 87 -4.28 -1.15 4.53
N ALA A 88 -3.09 -0.60 4.29
CA ALA A 88 -2.75 0.03 3.01
C ALA A 88 -2.75 -0.98 1.85
N LEU A 89 -2.13 -2.15 2.05
CA LEU A 89 -2.08 -3.22 1.04
C LEU A 89 -3.46 -3.70 0.62
N TRP A 90 -4.31 -3.98 1.60
CA TRP A 90 -5.65 -4.50 1.35
C TRP A 90 -6.61 -3.44 0.83
N GLY A 91 -6.37 -2.16 1.13
CA GLY A 91 -7.10 -1.05 0.53
C GLY A 91 -6.94 -0.97 -1.00
N GLY A 92 -5.76 -1.34 -1.52
CA GLY A 92 -5.49 -1.36 -2.97
C GLY A 92 -5.82 -2.66 -3.68
N ALA A 93 -5.87 -3.79 -2.97
CA ALA A 93 -6.08 -5.13 -3.54
C ALA A 93 -7.35 -5.29 -4.43
N PRO A 94 -8.51 -4.69 -4.11
CA PRO A 94 -9.68 -4.76 -4.98
C PRO A 94 -9.43 -4.21 -6.38
N SER A 95 -8.56 -3.19 -6.51
CA SER A 95 -8.22 -2.62 -7.81
C SER A 95 -7.53 -3.64 -8.71
N LEU A 96 -6.62 -4.45 -8.17
CA LEU A 96 -5.98 -5.53 -8.93
C LEU A 96 -7.01 -6.56 -9.44
N LEU A 97 -7.90 -7.03 -8.56
CA LEU A 97 -8.92 -8.03 -8.91
C LEU A 97 -9.91 -7.51 -9.95
N ILE A 98 -10.35 -6.26 -9.81
CA ILE A 98 -11.26 -5.62 -10.76
C ILE A 98 -10.56 -5.36 -12.09
N SER A 99 -9.25 -5.06 -12.08
CA SER A 99 -8.46 -4.91 -13.30
C SER A 99 -8.43 -6.19 -14.13
N GLU A 100 -8.21 -7.34 -13.48
CA GLU A 100 -8.06 -8.62 -14.19
C GLU A 100 -9.40 -9.30 -14.52
N HIS A 101 -10.41 -9.12 -13.68
CA HIS A 101 -11.63 -9.93 -13.72
C HIS A 101 -12.93 -9.12 -13.58
N GLY A 102 -12.83 -7.80 -13.46
CA GLY A 102 -13.97 -6.92 -13.23
C GLY A 102 -14.87 -6.78 -14.46
N THR A 103 -16.17 -6.62 -14.20
CA THR A 103 -17.12 -6.16 -15.22
C THR A 103 -16.86 -4.68 -15.56
N PRO A 104 -17.25 -4.21 -16.75
CA PRO A 104 -17.16 -2.78 -17.10
C PRO A 104 -17.84 -1.84 -16.09
N ALA A 105 -18.93 -2.31 -15.45
CA ALA A 105 -19.64 -1.54 -14.42
C ALA A 105 -18.83 -1.43 -13.12
N GLN A 106 -18.21 -2.52 -12.65
CA GLN A 106 -17.32 -2.50 -11.48
C GLN A 106 -16.11 -1.62 -11.72
N LEU A 107 -15.55 -1.67 -12.93
CA LEU A 107 -14.43 -0.85 -13.32
C LEU A 107 -14.78 0.64 -13.34
N SER A 108 -15.93 0.99 -13.92
CA SER A 108 -16.42 2.37 -13.95
C SER A 108 -16.67 2.91 -12.54
N ALA A 109 -17.22 2.08 -11.64
CA ALA A 109 -17.44 2.45 -10.24
C ALA A 109 -16.13 2.65 -9.46
N LEU A 110 -15.13 1.79 -9.71
CA LEU A 110 -13.80 1.91 -9.11
C LEU A 110 -13.14 3.24 -9.50
N LEU A 111 -13.10 3.55 -10.80
CA LEU A 111 -12.54 4.79 -11.35
C LEU A 111 -13.22 6.05 -10.82
N ALA A 112 -14.55 6.03 -10.71
CA ALA A 112 -15.31 7.13 -10.13
C ALA A 112 -14.91 7.40 -8.66
N SER A 113 -14.51 6.35 -7.93
CA SER A 113 -14.08 6.47 -6.54
C SER A 113 -12.59 6.76 -6.34
N ALA A 114 -11.75 6.48 -7.33
CA ALA A 114 -10.31 6.73 -7.26
C ALA A 114 -9.95 8.23 -7.22
N GLY A 115 -10.82 9.09 -7.79
CA GLY A 115 -10.68 10.54 -7.71
C GLY A 115 -10.97 11.15 -6.34
N ASP A 116 -11.55 10.38 -5.42
CA ASP A 116 -11.88 10.80 -4.07
C ASP A 116 -10.79 10.28 -3.11
N LEU A 117 -9.68 11.02 -3.05
CA LEU A 117 -8.51 10.69 -2.20
C LEU A 117 -8.79 10.85 -0.70
N ASP A 118 -10.03 11.16 -0.29
CA ASP A 118 -10.47 11.08 1.10
C ASP A 118 -10.70 9.62 1.52
N VAL A 119 -9.63 8.83 1.47
CA VAL A 119 -9.60 7.43 1.90
C VAL A 119 -9.74 7.29 3.43
N SER A 120 -9.77 8.39 4.18
CA SER A 120 -10.04 8.39 5.63
C SER A 120 -11.41 7.76 5.96
N ALA A 121 -12.40 7.93 5.08
CA ALA A 121 -13.73 7.35 5.23
C ALA A 121 -13.83 5.87 4.81
N ARG A 122 -12.80 5.33 4.13
CA ARG A 122 -12.74 3.92 3.67
C ARG A 122 -11.82 3.05 4.51
N GLN A 123 -11.28 3.58 5.61
CA GLN A 123 -10.50 2.78 6.55
C GLN A 123 -11.35 1.60 7.02
N ILE A 124 -10.92 0.41 6.60
CA ILE A 124 -11.44 -0.85 7.08
C ILE A 124 -11.16 -0.81 8.58
N ASN A 125 -12.20 -0.70 9.41
CA ASN A 125 -12.08 -0.87 10.85
C ASN A 125 -11.35 -2.19 11.09
N CYS A 126 -10.10 -2.12 11.55
CA CYS A 126 -9.36 -3.29 11.98
C CYS A 126 -9.98 -3.78 13.29
N HIS A 127 -10.98 -4.64 13.19
CA HIS A 127 -11.55 -5.43 14.29
C HIS A 127 -11.42 -6.92 13.98
#